data_AF-H3GNA5-F1
#
_entry.id   AF-H3GNA5-F1
#
_cell.length_a   1.000
_cell.length_b   1.000
_cell.length_c   1.000
_cell.angle_alpha   90.00
_cell.angle_beta   90.00
_cell.angle_gamma   90.00
#
_symmetry.space_group_name_H-M   'P 1'
#
loop_
_entity.id
_entity.type
_entity.pdbx_description
1 polymer ?
#
loop_
_entity_poly.entity_id
_entity_poly.type
_entity_poly.pdbx_seq_one_letter_code
_entity_poly.pdbx_strand_id
1 'polypeptide(L)'
;MITSLTARYGDEALAKMIQAASTVDKTKTLAKLLEAKQLEGWKTMGLSNNGVFKLLQLNRGVDNLLVNPNLSIWVKYMNYLGKNGHDDEAVMIKTFMAHYSDKALSQMLTTAKKVPDTKVVATKLQTELLGAWQTSKKTPEDVFKLLQLDKAVDGILTNPMLRTWMKYMDDFNLKNPDKETTVIKTFMTHYSDDTLAPMLMMAKEVPATNSIATKLQSQLFDGWLIAAKSPEDVLMLLKLDLDGLLTNPMLNTWTKYLDVFNVRNPTSRESMIEALTKTYTDEALTTMIMAAKGDQKTAKFATDLQSAQLKNWLSKAVDQRTVFKLFDVKKTDADNPYRAIWLQYVRDYNQKWVTNKT
;
A
#
# COMPACT_ATOMS: atom_id res chain seq x y z
N MET A 1 51.25 7.66 26.30
CA MET A 1 50.34 8.82 26.44
C MET A 1 48.91 8.47 26.07
N ILE A 2 48.60 8.04 24.84
CA ILE A 2 47.21 7.74 24.43
C ILE A 2 46.54 6.66 25.31
N THR A 3 47.23 5.57 25.63
CA THR A 3 46.71 4.47 26.48
C THR A 3 46.29 4.96 27.86
N SER A 4 47.09 5.81 28.50
CA SER A 4 46.79 6.39 29.82
C SER A 4 45.59 7.34 29.75
N LEU A 5 45.44 8.09 28.65
CA LEU A 5 44.29 8.95 28.43
C LEU A 5 43.02 8.13 28.18
N THR A 6 43.10 7.06 27.39
CA THR A 6 41.97 6.14 27.14
C THR A 6 41.53 5.49 28.44
N ALA A 7 42.46 5.02 29.28
CA ALA A 7 42.14 4.43 30.58
C ALA A 7 41.43 5.41 31.52
N ARG A 8 41.72 6.71 31.42
CA ARG A 8 41.14 7.75 32.27
C ARG A 8 39.78 8.26 31.79
N TYR A 9 39.63 8.49 30.48
CA TYR A 9 38.48 9.17 29.92
C TYR A 9 37.53 8.24 29.14
N GLY A 10 37.98 7.04 28.79
CA GLY A 10 37.31 6.16 27.83
C GLY A 10 37.48 6.65 26.39
N ASP A 11 37.35 5.74 25.42
CA ASP A 11 37.60 6.05 24.02
C ASP A 11 36.68 7.13 23.44
N GLU A 12 35.39 7.08 23.77
CA GLU A 12 34.41 8.04 23.24
C GLU A 12 34.71 9.48 23.70
N ALA A 13 34.86 9.69 25.02
CA ALA A 13 35.10 11.02 25.55
C ALA A 13 36.47 11.54 25.13
N LEU A 14 37.49 10.68 25.11
CA LEU A 14 38.82 11.04 24.62
C LEU A 14 38.79 11.46 23.15
N ALA A 15 38.08 10.72 22.29
CA ALA A 15 37.98 11.06 20.87
C ALA A 15 37.32 12.43 20.66
N LYS A 16 36.26 12.74 21.43
CA LYS A 16 35.63 14.07 21.44
C LYS A 16 36.60 15.17 21.87
N MET A 17 37.36 14.94 22.95
CA MET A 17 38.36 15.90 23.43
C MET A 17 39.44 16.15 22.38
N ILE A 18 39.94 15.10 21.72
CA ILE A 18 40.93 15.19 20.64
C ILE A 18 40.36 15.97 19.45
N GLN A 19 39.12 15.66 19.03
CA GLN A 19 38.46 16.36 17.93
C GLN A 19 38.29 17.85 18.22
N ALA A 20 37.86 18.23 19.44
CA ALA A 20 37.75 19.63 19.85
C ALA A 20 39.13 20.32 19.91
N ALA A 21 40.15 19.65 20.45
CA ALA A 21 41.51 20.19 20.50
C ALA A 21 42.13 20.37 19.10
N SER A 22 41.65 19.62 18.09
CA SER A 22 42.12 19.72 16.70
C SER A 22 41.66 21.00 15.99
N THR A 23 40.62 21.68 16.50
CA THR A 23 40.10 22.92 15.94
C THR A 23 40.74 24.16 16.53
N VAL A 24 41.62 24.01 17.53
CA VAL A 24 42.31 25.12 18.21
C VAL A 24 43.78 25.13 17.81
N ASP A 25 44.25 26.22 17.20
CA ASP A 25 45.59 26.30 16.58
C ASP A 25 46.73 25.92 17.53
N LYS A 26 46.66 26.35 18.80
CA LYS A 26 47.68 26.03 19.82
C LYS A 26 47.78 24.55 20.16
N THR A 27 46.69 23.79 20.06
CA THR A 27 46.63 22.36 20.43
C THR A 27 46.56 21.43 19.23
N LYS A 28 46.38 21.98 18.03
CA LYS A 28 46.13 21.25 16.78
C LYS A 28 47.19 20.20 16.45
N THR A 29 48.47 20.53 16.59
CA THR A 29 49.57 19.59 16.30
C THR A 29 49.55 18.38 17.23
N LEU A 30 49.38 18.62 18.53
CA LEU A 30 49.29 17.53 19.52
C LEU A 30 48.01 16.72 19.33
N ALA A 31 46.88 17.37 19.05
CA ALA A 31 45.60 16.72 18.80
C ALA A 31 45.68 15.77 17.58
N LYS A 32 46.28 16.22 16.46
CA LYS A 32 46.48 15.35 15.29
C LYS A 32 47.37 14.14 15.59
N LEU A 33 48.42 14.32 16.40
CA LEU A 33 49.27 13.22 16.83
C LEU A 33 48.50 12.20 17.70
N LEU A 34 47.70 12.70 18.65
CA LEU A 34 46.85 11.86 19.51
C LEU A 34 45.76 11.15 18.71
N GLU A 35 45.13 11.82 17.74
CA GLU A 35 44.16 11.21 16.82
C GLU A 35 44.80 10.05 16.07
N ALA A 36 45.95 10.27 15.42
CA ALA A 36 46.65 9.21 14.69
C ALA A 36 46.98 8.01 15.60
N LYS A 37 47.42 8.27 16.84
CA LYS A 37 47.69 7.23 17.84
C LYS A 37 46.45 6.51 18.32
N GLN A 38 45.31 7.19 18.42
CA GLN A 38 44.03 6.58 18.75
C GLN A 38 43.53 5.67 17.63
N LEU A 39 43.56 6.13 16.37
CA LEU A 39 43.17 5.31 15.21
C LEU A 39 44.07 4.08 15.05
N GLU A 40 45.39 4.25 15.22
CA GLU A 40 46.36 3.14 15.25
C GLU A 40 46.03 2.14 16.37
N GLY A 41 45.72 2.64 17.57
CA GLY A 41 45.32 1.81 18.71
C GLY A 41 44.05 1.00 18.46
N TRP A 42 43.02 1.60 17.88
CA TRP A 42 41.80 0.88 17.50
C TRP A 42 42.08 -0.22 16.46
N LYS A 43 42.95 0.06 15.49
CA LYS A 43 43.37 -0.93 14.48
C LYS A 43 44.18 -2.08 15.08
N THR A 44 45.14 -1.79 15.97
CA THR A 44 45.96 -2.84 16.60
C THR A 44 45.14 -3.72 17.56
N MET A 45 44.09 -3.17 18.17
CA MET A 45 43.09 -3.95 18.92
C MET A 45 42.15 -4.78 18.01
N GLY A 46 42.28 -4.68 16.68
CA GLY A 46 41.45 -5.42 15.73
C GLY A 46 40.01 -4.93 15.65
N LEU A 47 39.72 -3.68 16.05
CA LEU A 47 38.36 -3.16 16.02
C LEU A 47 37.89 -2.97 14.57
N SER A 48 36.75 -3.56 14.23
CA SER A 48 36.11 -3.34 12.92
C SER A 48 35.40 -1.99 12.85
N ASN A 49 34.92 -1.61 11.66
CA ASN A 49 34.03 -0.46 11.49
C ASN A 49 32.82 -0.53 12.45
N ASN A 50 32.18 -1.70 12.57
CA ASN A 50 31.08 -1.94 13.51
C ASN A 50 31.53 -1.80 14.97
N GLY A 51 32.75 -2.24 15.29
CA GLY A 51 33.32 -2.14 16.63
C GLY A 51 33.48 -0.68 17.06
N VAL A 52 34.15 0.13 16.24
CA VAL A 52 34.35 1.56 16.54
C VAL A 52 33.03 2.34 16.47
N PHE A 53 32.10 1.96 15.59
CA PHE A 53 30.77 2.57 15.53
C PHE A 53 30.01 2.44 16.85
N LYS A 54 30.00 1.24 17.44
CA LYS A 54 29.39 1.00 18.77
C LYS A 54 30.17 1.69 19.90
N LEU A 55 31.50 1.65 19.84
CA LEU A 55 32.36 2.31 20.83
C LEU A 55 32.11 3.81 20.90
N LEU A 56 31.84 4.45 19.76
CA LEU A 56 31.47 5.85 19.66
C LEU A 56 29.96 6.11 19.88
N GLN A 57 29.22 5.10 20.34
CA GLN A 57 27.78 5.13 20.63
C GLN A 57 26.91 5.57 19.45
N LEU A 58 27.39 5.39 18.22
CA LEU A 58 26.67 5.77 17.01
C LEU A 58 25.52 4.84 16.67
N ASN A 59 25.28 3.78 17.44
CA ASN A 59 24.20 2.80 17.29
C ASN A 59 22.98 3.07 18.20
N ARG A 60 22.96 4.18 18.95
CA ARG A 60 21.91 4.47 19.95
C ARG A 60 20.67 5.19 19.41
N GLY A 61 20.70 5.69 18.18
CA GLY A 61 19.55 6.42 17.61
C GLY A 61 19.82 6.89 16.19
N VAL A 62 18.95 6.46 15.27
CA VAL A 62 19.11 6.74 13.83
C VAL A 62 18.90 8.22 13.49
N ASP A 63 17.95 8.88 14.15
CA ASP A 63 17.53 10.25 13.81
C ASP A 63 18.65 11.28 13.98
N ASN A 64 19.53 11.04 14.96
CA ASN A 64 20.66 11.93 15.25
C ASN A 64 21.95 11.49 14.58
N LEU A 65 21.96 10.38 13.81
CA LEU A 65 23.19 9.79 13.29
C LEU A 65 24.00 10.77 12.42
N LEU A 66 23.35 11.39 11.42
CA LEU A 66 24.02 12.27 10.46
C LEU A 66 24.51 13.59 11.06
N VAL A 67 23.93 14.00 12.19
CA VAL A 67 24.32 15.21 12.93
C VAL A 67 25.16 14.89 14.16
N ASN A 68 25.44 13.61 14.43
CA ASN A 68 26.22 13.22 15.58
C ASN A 68 27.69 13.62 15.36
N PRO A 69 28.31 14.42 16.23
CA PRO A 69 29.70 14.85 16.07
C PRO A 69 30.69 13.67 16.02
N ASN A 70 30.35 12.54 16.66
CA ASN A 70 31.17 11.33 16.64
C ASN A 70 31.21 10.66 15.26
N LEU A 71 30.26 10.94 14.36
CA LEU A 71 30.23 10.34 13.03
C LEU A 71 31.49 10.70 12.24
N SER A 72 31.97 11.94 12.37
CA SER A 72 33.20 12.41 11.71
C SER A 72 34.45 11.65 12.17
N ILE A 73 34.50 11.31 13.47
CA ILE A 73 35.59 10.52 14.08
C ILE A 73 35.55 9.09 13.54
N TRP A 74 34.36 8.49 13.47
CA TRP A 74 34.18 7.16 12.92
C TRP A 74 34.54 7.09 11.42
N VAL A 75 34.16 8.08 10.61
CA VAL A 75 34.55 8.16 9.19
C VAL A 75 36.07 8.26 9.03
N LYS A 76 36.75 9.04 9.88
CA LYS A 76 38.22 9.07 9.89
C LYS A 76 38.83 7.69 10.15
N TYR A 77 38.25 6.92 11.07
CA TYR A 77 38.69 5.55 11.33
C TYR A 77 38.42 4.60 10.16
N MET A 78 37.22 4.68 9.57
CA MET A 78 36.86 3.93 8.38
C MET A 78 37.87 4.17 7.25
N ASN A 79 38.20 5.43 6.98
CA ASN A 79 39.14 5.82 5.94
C ASN A 79 40.60 5.43 6.29
N TYR A 80 40.92 5.37 7.59
CA TYR A 80 42.21 4.85 8.08
C TYR A 80 42.35 3.33 7.83
N LEU A 81 41.26 2.57 7.94
CA LEU A 81 41.24 1.14 7.63
C LEU A 81 41.30 0.85 6.13
N GLY A 82 40.55 1.61 5.32
CA GLY A 82 40.42 1.42 3.88
C GLY A 82 40.90 2.62 3.08
N LYS A 83 42.22 2.81 2.92
CA LYS A 83 42.78 3.81 1.99
C LYS A 83 42.55 3.37 0.54
N ASN A 84 41.32 3.39 0.02
CA ASN A 84 41.02 3.15 -1.41
C ASN A 84 39.73 3.88 -1.86
N GLY A 85 39.60 5.15 -1.48
CA GLY A 85 39.02 6.27 -2.24
C GLY A 85 37.66 6.23 -2.96
N HIS A 86 36.96 5.09 -3.13
CA HIS A 86 35.81 4.99 -4.03
C HIS A 86 34.56 4.29 -3.45
N ASP A 87 34.60 3.80 -2.20
CA ASP A 87 33.49 3.00 -1.62
C ASP A 87 33.06 3.45 -0.20
N ASP A 88 33.40 4.68 0.20
CA ASP A 88 33.15 5.19 1.56
C ASP A 88 31.65 5.10 1.91
N GLU A 89 30.77 5.62 1.06
CA GLU A 89 29.32 5.60 1.31
C GLU A 89 28.72 4.18 1.38
N ALA A 90 29.24 3.21 0.61
CA ALA A 90 28.75 1.83 0.67
C ALA A 90 29.15 1.15 1.98
N VAL A 91 30.39 1.38 2.45
CA VAL A 91 30.84 0.91 3.77
C VAL A 91 30.03 1.56 4.89
N MET A 92 29.68 2.85 4.75
CA MET A 92 28.76 3.54 5.66
C MET A 92 27.41 2.85 5.71
N ILE A 93 26.76 2.65 4.57
CA ILE A 93 25.45 1.99 4.51
C ILE A 93 25.49 0.58 5.08
N LYS A 94 26.50 -0.22 4.73
CA LYS A 94 26.65 -1.58 5.26
C LYS A 94 26.79 -1.58 6.79
N THR A 95 27.52 -0.61 7.35
CA THR A 95 27.65 -0.44 8.81
C THR A 95 26.32 0.01 9.43
N PHE A 96 25.60 0.95 8.79
CA PHE A 96 24.31 1.43 9.29
C PHE A 96 23.24 0.33 9.28
N MET A 97 23.16 -0.47 8.21
CA MET A 97 22.24 -1.62 8.11
C MET A 97 22.53 -2.71 9.15
N ALA A 98 23.77 -2.81 9.66
CA ALA A 98 24.12 -3.73 10.73
C ALA A 98 23.62 -3.29 12.12
N HIS A 99 23.15 -2.04 12.24
CA HIS A 99 22.75 -1.43 13.52
C HIS A 99 21.35 -0.83 13.53
N TYR A 100 20.80 -0.53 12.35
CA TYR A 100 19.50 0.09 12.18
C TYR A 100 18.63 -0.73 11.25
N SER A 101 17.32 -0.74 11.51
CA SER A 101 16.38 -1.30 10.55
C SER A 101 16.39 -0.46 9.28
N ASP A 102 16.24 -1.13 8.15
CA ASP A 102 16.19 -0.46 6.85
C ASP A 102 15.07 0.57 6.75
N LYS A 103 13.91 0.32 7.39
CA LYS A 103 12.82 1.30 7.49
C LYS A 103 13.30 2.58 8.16
N ALA A 104 13.90 2.46 9.35
CA ALA A 104 14.34 3.62 10.13
C ALA A 104 15.47 4.38 9.41
N LEU A 105 16.40 3.64 8.80
CA LEU A 105 17.48 4.20 7.97
C LEU A 105 16.93 4.94 6.75
N SER A 106 16.00 4.33 6.01
CA SER A 106 15.35 4.93 4.83
C SER A 106 14.55 6.19 5.20
N GLN A 107 13.85 6.18 6.32
CA GLN A 107 13.11 7.34 6.85
C GLN A 107 14.06 8.50 7.20
N MET A 108 15.14 8.21 7.91
CA MET A 108 16.16 9.20 8.28
C MET A 108 16.80 9.82 7.03
N LEU A 109 17.20 9.00 6.04
CA LEU A 109 17.76 9.50 4.78
C LEU A 109 16.75 10.32 3.98
N THR A 110 15.49 9.90 3.93
CA THR A 110 14.42 10.64 3.25
C THR A 110 14.18 12.01 3.90
N THR A 111 14.30 12.10 5.23
CA THR A 111 14.18 13.35 5.97
C THR A 111 15.39 14.25 5.72
N ALA A 112 16.60 13.71 5.80
CA ALA A 112 17.84 14.44 5.53
C ALA A 112 17.89 14.99 4.09
N LYS A 113 17.34 14.28 3.10
CA LYS A 113 17.24 14.78 1.71
C LYS A 113 16.44 16.07 1.55
N LYS A 114 15.58 16.42 2.52
CA LYS A 114 14.78 17.65 2.50
C LYS A 114 15.55 18.86 3.05
N VAL A 115 16.63 18.63 3.80
CA VAL A 115 17.46 19.68 4.41
C VAL A 115 18.61 20.01 3.46
N PRO A 116 18.81 21.28 3.05
CA PRO A 116 19.85 21.67 2.09
C PRO A 116 21.25 21.15 2.43
N ASP A 117 21.66 21.29 3.70
CA ASP A 117 23.01 20.93 4.17
C ASP A 117 23.32 19.44 4.11
N THR A 118 22.30 18.58 4.28
CA THR A 118 22.48 17.11 4.28
C THR A 118 21.98 16.45 2.99
N LYS A 119 21.38 17.21 2.07
CA LYS A 119 20.77 16.69 0.84
C LYS A 119 21.73 15.86 -0.02
N VAL A 120 22.95 16.36 -0.22
CA VAL A 120 23.94 15.70 -1.09
C VAL A 120 24.35 14.35 -0.50
N VAL A 121 24.78 14.32 0.77
CA VAL A 121 25.21 13.10 1.45
C VAL A 121 24.06 12.10 1.60
N ALA A 122 22.86 12.57 1.98
CA ALA A 122 21.69 11.71 2.13
C ALA A 122 21.22 11.11 0.79
N THR A 123 21.40 11.82 -0.32
CA THR A 123 21.11 11.29 -1.66
C THR A 123 22.07 10.17 -2.04
N LYS A 124 23.38 10.35 -1.81
CA LYS A 124 24.38 9.30 -2.06
C LYS A 124 24.14 8.07 -1.19
N LEU A 125 23.96 8.27 0.12
CA LEU A 125 23.66 7.18 1.06
C LEU A 125 22.36 6.45 0.69
N GLN A 126 21.33 7.15 0.21
CA GLN A 126 20.12 6.48 -0.27
C GLN A 126 20.39 5.63 -1.52
N THR A 127 21.22 6.11 -2.46
CA THR A 127 21.62 5.31 -3.63
C THR A 127 22.35 4.04 -3.20
N GLU A 128 23.29 4.15 -2.26
CA GLU A 128 24.02 2.99 -1.72
C GLU A 128 23.09 2.03 -0.95
N LEU A 129 22.07 2.54 -0.24
CA LEU A 129 21.06 1.69 0.40
C LEU A 129 20.26 0.87 -0.62
N LEU A 130 19.82 1.49 -1.71
CA LEU A 130 19.14 0.76 -2.79
C LEU A 130 20.09 -0.26 -3.46
N GLY A 131 21.35 0.12 -3.70
CA GLY A 131 22.38 -0.79 -4.23
C GLY A 131 22.69 -1.97 -3.32
N ALA A 132 22.70 -1.75 -2.00
CA ALA A 132 22.90 -2.80 -1.00
C ALA A 132 21.74 -3.81 -1.00
N TRP A 133 20.49 -3.35 -1.15
CA TRP A 133 19.34 -4.24 -1.32
C TRP A 133 19.45 -5.08 -2.60
N GLN A 134 19.88 -4.49 -3.72
CA GLN A 134 20.09 -5.20 -4.99
C GLN A 134 21.21 -6.25 -4.87
N THR A 135 22.35 -5.89 -4.29
CA THR A 135 23.48 -6.81 -4.05
C THR A 135 23.08 -7.96 -3.14
N SER A 136 22.21 -7.69 -2.16
CA SER A 136 21.61 -8.69 -1.29
C SER A 136 20.48 -9.50 -1.95
N LYS A 137 20.25 -9.32 -3.26
CA LYS A 137 19.23 -9.98 -4.08
C LYS A 137 17.80 -9.86 -3.53
N LYS A 138 17.49 -8.76 -2.85
CA LYS A 138 16.14 -8.50 -2.34
C LYS A 138 15.19 -8.22 -3.50
N THR A 139 14.06 -8.91 -3.54
CA THR A 139 12.99 -8.60 -4.49
C THR A 139 12.26 -7.32 -4.08
N PRO A 140 11.48 -6.67 -4.97
CA PRO A 140 10.62 -5.56 -4.58
C PRO A 140 9.66 -5.96 -3.45
N GLU A 141 9.19 -7.20 -3.47
CA GLU A 141 8.35 -7.80 -2.43
C GLU A 141 9.05 -7.85 -1.06
N ASP A 142 10.33 -8.28 -1.01
CA ASP A 142 11.12 -8.27 0.22
C ASP A 142 11.30 -6.86 0.77
N VAL A 143 11.60 -5.90 -0.11
CA VAL A 143 11.78 -4.49 0.26
C VAL A 143 10.47 -3.86 0.74
N PHE A 144 9.33 -4.27 0.17
CA PHE A 144 8.00 -3.80 0.60
C PHE A 144 7.76 -4.10 2.09
N LYS A 145 7.99 -5.35 2.49
CA LYS A 145 7.88 -5.83 3.89
C LYS A 145 8.94 -5.22 4.80
N LEU A 146 10.17 -5.09 4.30
CA LEU A 146 11.29 -4.51 5.05
C LEU A 146 11.04 -3.03 5.37
N LEU A 147 10.36 -2.30 4.49
CA LEU A 147 9.87 -0.94 4.74
C LEU A 147 8.55 -0.90 5.53
N GLN A 148 8.01 -2.07 5.90
CA GLN A 148 6.74 -2.27 6.61
C GLN A 148 5.56 -1.63 5.88
N LEU A 149 5.58 -1.64 4.55
CA LEU A 149 4.49 -1.11 3.74
C LEU A 149 3.29 -2.05 3.78
N ASP A 150 3.49 -3.36 3.91
CA ASP A 150 2.44 -4.39 4.11
C ASP A 150 1.51 -4.14 5.29
N LYS A 151 1.96 -3.32 6.26
CA LYS A 151 1.21 -2.95 7.46
C LYS A 151 0.67 -1.53 7.43
N ALA A 152 0.89 -0.81 6.33
CA ALA A 152 0.57 0.61 6.20
C ALA A 152 -0.70 0.85 5.39
N VAL A 153 -1.70 -0.04 5.51
CA VAL A 153 -3.00 0.03 4.80
C VAL A 153 -3.54 1.46 4.83
N ASP A 154 -3.64 2.04 6.02
CA ASP A 154 -4.07 3.41 6.20
C ASP A 154 -2.97 4.38 5.75
N GLY A 155 -3.24 5.09 4.66
CA GLY A 155 -2.36 6.15 4.18
C GLY A 155 -1.10 5.67 3.45
N ILE A 156 -1.02 4.41 2.96
CA ILE A 156 0.12 3.95 2.15
C ILE A 156 0.47 4.91 1.01
N LEU A 157 -0.52 5.48 0.33
CA LEU A 157 -0.31 6.41 -0.78
C LEU A 157 0.34 7.74 -0.36
N THR A 158 0.27 8.08 0.92
CA THR A 158 0.94 9.24 1.53
C THR A 158 2.22 8.85 2.27
N ASN A 159 2.49 7.54 2.44
CA ASN A 159 3.65 7.06 3.15
C ASN A 159 4.92 7.39 2.34
N PRO A 160 5.87 8.15 2.91
CA PRO A 160 7.10 8.53 2.20
C PRO A 160 7.94 7.32 1.77
N MET A 161 7.82 6.19 2.46
CA MET A 161 8.53 4.95 2.11
C MET A 161 7.99 4.30 0.83
N LEU A 162 6.73 4.56 0.46
CA LEU A 162 6.17 4.06 -0.80
C LEU A 162 6.96 4.59 -2.00
N ARG A 163 7.39 5.86 -1.98
CA ARG A 163 8.19 6.45 -3.06
C ARG A 163 9.58 5.81 -3.17
N THR A 164 10.21 5.53 -2.04
CA THR A 164 11.50 4.81 -2.01
C THR A 164 11.34 3.40 -2.57
N TRP A 165 10.28 2.71 -2.18
CA TRP A 165 9.96 1.37 -2.70
C TRP A 165 9.66 1.38 -4.20
N MET A 166 8.84 2.31 -4.70
CA MET A 166 8.52 2.42 -6.13
C MET A 166 9.79 2.64 -6.96
N LYS A 167 10.68 3.53 -6.51
CA LYS A 167 11.97 3.72 -7.17
C LYS A 167 12.78 2.42 -7.23
N TYR A 168 12.85 1.71 -6.11
CA TYR A 168 13.56 0.42 -6.06
C TYR A 168 12.95 -0.62 -7.00
N MET A 169 11.62 -0.71 -7.04
CA MET A 169 10.86 -1.59 -7.92
C MET A 169 11.15 -1.27 -9.39
N ASP A 170 11.15 0.01 -9.79
CA ASP A 170 11.45 0.43 -11.15
C ASP A 170 12.90 0.04 -11.54
N ASP A 171 13.87 0.33 -10.68
CA ASP A 171 15.29 -0.05 -10.90
C ASP A 171 15.47 -1.58 -10.95
N PHE A 172 14.71 -2.33 -10.16
CA PHE A 172 14.73 -3.80 -10.16
C PHE A 172 14.13 -4.36 -11.45
N ASN A 173 12.95 -3.88 -11.87
CA ASN A 173 12.26 -4.35 -13.07
C ASN A 173 13.11 -4.11 -14.33
N LEU A 174 13.76 -2.95 -14.44
CA LEU A 174 14.67 -2.64 -15.56
C LEU A 174 15.82 -3.65 -15.69
N LYS A 175 16.32 -4.16 -14.56
CA LYS A 175 17.42 -5.14 -14.52
C LYS A 175 16.94 -6.58 -14.59
N ASN A 176 15.66 -6.85 -14.32
CA ASN A 176 15.07 -8.18 -14.25
C ASN A 176 13.70 -8.22 -14.95
N PRO A 177 13.64 -8.05 -16.29
CA PRO A 177 12.36 -7.96 -17.01
C PRO A 177 11.48 -9.21 -16.86
N ASP A 178 12.09 -10.38 -16.64
CA ASP A 178 11.42 -11.66 -16.41
C ASP A 178 10.77 -11.77 -15.02
N LYS A 179 11.08 -10.87 -14.10
CA LYS A 179 10.63 -10.88 -12.69
C LYS A 179 9.90 -9.60 -12.31
N GLU A 180 9.40 -8.87 -13.29
CA GLU A 180 8.77 -7.59 -13.03
C GLU A 180 7.52 -7.72 -12.15
N THR A 181 7.32 -6.70 -11.32
CA THR A 181 6.06 -6.49 -10.58
C THR A 181 5.57 -5.07 -10.76
N THR A 182 4.33 -4.82 -10.39
CA THR A 182 3.73 -3.49 -10.42
C THR A 182 3.23 -3.12 -9.04
N VAL A 183 3.01 -1.82 -8.81
CA VAL A 183 2.40 -1.31 -7.57
C VAL A 183 1.11 -2.07 -7.25
N ILE A 184 0.21 -2.21 -8.22
CA ILE A 184 -1.07 -2.87 -7.98
C ILE A 184 -0.90 -4.36 -7.68
N LYS A 185 -0.01 -5.07 -8.37
CA LYS A 185 0.20 -6.51 -8.18
C LYS A 185 0.72 -6.80 -6.77
N THR A 186 1.66 -5.98 -6.32
CA THR A 186 2.15 -6.05 -4.94
C THR A 186 1.03 -5.69 -3.94
N PHE A 187 0.24 -4.65 -4.19
CA PHE A 187 -0.87 -4.28 -3.29
C PHE A 187 -1.92 -5.40 -3.18
N MET A 188 -2.35 -6.01 -4.29
CA MET A 188 -3.28 -7.15 -4.30
C MET A 188 -2.72 -8.41 -3.62
N THR A 189 -1.40 -8.51 -3.46
CA THR A 189 -0.75 -9.62 -2.76
C THR A 189 -0.76 -9.42 -1.24
N HIS A 190 -0.73 -8.17 -0.76
CA HIS A 190 -0.66 -7.84 0.67
C HIS A 190 -1.98 -7.40 1.28
N TYR A 191 -2.89 -6.88 0.46
CA TYR A 191 -4.15 -6.33 0.90
C TYR A 191 -5.29 -7.10 0.26
N SER A 192 -6.23 -7.50 1.10
CA SER A 192 -7.49 -8.05 0.63
C SER A 192 -8.27 -7.01 -0.18
N ASP A 193 -9.11 -7.46 -1.11
CA ASP A 193 -9.88 -6.56 -1.98
C ASP A 193 -10.86 -5.65 -1.20
N ASP A 194 -11.47 -6.17 -0.12
CA ASP A 194 -12.31 -5.43 0.83
C ASP A 194 -11.53 -4.42 1.69
N THR A 195 -10.20 -4.40 1.59
CA THR A 195 -9.32 -3.39 2.21
C THR A 195 -8.76 -2.43 1.16
N LEU A 196 -8.23 -2.97 0.07
CA LEU A 196 -7.56 -2.21 -0.99
C LEU A 196 -8.54 -1.32 -1.76
N ALA A 197 -9.70 -1.83 -2.14
CA ALA A 197 -10.64 -1.08 -2.96
C ALA A 197 -11.25 0.12 -2.19
N PRO A 198 -11.67 0.01 -0.91
CA PRO A 198 -12.07 1.16 -0.12
C PRO A 198 -10.94 2.17 0.10
N MET A 199 -9.72 1.71 0.36
CA MET A 199 -8.55 2.59 0.50
C MET A 199 -8.34 3.44 -0.76
N LEU A 200 -8.39 2.83 -1.95
CA LEU A 200 -8.27 3.54 -3.22
C LEU A 200 -9.45 4.48 -3.47
N MET A 201 -10.67 4.07 -3.13
CA MET A 201 -11.86 4.92 -3.22
C MET A 201 -11.70 6.19 -2.38
N MET A 202 -11.32 6.06 -1.10
CA MET A 202 -11.11 7.22 -0.22
C MET A 202 -9.96 8.10 -0.71
N ALA A 203 -8.86 7.51 -1.19
CA ALA A 203 -7.72 8.26 -1.69
C ALA A 203 -8.02 9.05 -2.97
N LYS A 204 -9.09 8.71 -3.71
CA LYS A 204 -9.57 9.50 -4.85
C LYS A 204 -10.22 10.82 -4.42
N GLU A 205 -10.77 10.89 -3.20
CA GLU A 205 -11.39 12.10 -2.69
C GLU A 205 -10.36 13.13 -2.18
N VAL A 206 -9.10 12.73 -2.05
CA VAL A 206 -8.00 13.61 -1.59
C VAL A 206 -7.20 14.11 -2.80
N PRO A 207 -7.10 15.44 -3.04
CA PRO A 207 -6.41 16.00 -4.21
C PRO A 207 -4.97 15.50 -4.40
N ALA A 208 -4.22 15.34 -3.30
CA ALA A 208 -2.82 14.91 -3.33
C ALA A 208 -2.64 13.45 -3.79
N THR A 209 -3.65 12.59 -3.62
CA THR A 209 -3.59 11.16 -3.97
C THR A 209 -4.55 10.78 -5.09
N ASN A 210 -5.40 11.69 -5.57
CA ASN A 210 -6.44 11.40 -6.55
C ASN A 210 -5.91 10.73 -7.82
N SER A 211 -4.85 11.29 -8.42
CA SER A 211 -4.30 10.78 -9.68
C SER A 211 -3.74 9.36 -9.53
N ILE A 212 -2.93 9.11 -8.51
CA ILE A 212 -2.36 7.77 -8.27
C ILE A 212 -3.44 6.76 -7.86
N ALA A 213 -4.40 7.16 -7.04
CA ALA A 213 -5.50 6.29 -6.61
C ALA A 213 -6.43 5.92 -7.77
N THR A 214 -6.72 6.87 -8.68
CA THR A 214 -7.50 6.62 -9.88
C THR A 214 -6.79 5.61 -10.80
N LYS A 215 -5.48 5.81 -11.03
CA LYS A 215 -4.68 4.87 -11.82
C LYS A 215 -4.67 3.47 -11.20
N LEU A 216 -4.43 3.37 -9.89
CA LEU A 216 -4.40 2.09 -9.18
C LEU A 216 -5.77 1.40 -9.17
N GLN A 217 -6.87 2.14 -9.08
CA GLN A 217 -8.22 1.55 -9.15
C GLN A 217 -8.50 0.97 -10.53
N SER A 218 -8.12 1.65 -11.62
CA SER A 218 -8.23 1.08 -12.96
C SER A 218 -7.39 -0.20 -13.10
N GLN A 219 -6.16 -0.19 -12.57
CA GLN A 219 -5.29 -1.36 -12.58
C GLN A 219 -5.82 -2.51 -11.69
N LEU A 220 -6.55 -2.19 -10.60
CA LEU A 220 -7.24 -3.19 -9.78
C LEU A 220 -8.33 -3.89 -10.59
N PHE A 221 -9.12 -3.12 -11.34
CA PHE A 221 -10.15 -3.67 -12.22
C PHE A 221 -9.56 -4.53 -13.34
N ASP A 222 -8.47 -4.08 -13.96
CA ASP A 222 -7.74 -4.89 -14.94
C ASP A 222 -7.20 -6.18 -14.29
N GLY A 223 -6.70 -6.10 -13.05
CA GLY A 223 -6.25 -7.27 -12.28
C GLY A 223 -7.37 -8.28 -12.03
N TRP A 224 -8.56 -7.82 -11.63
CA TRP A 224 -9.74 -8.68 -11.48
C TRP A 224 -10.16 -9.31 -12.81
N LEU A 225 -10.11 -8.57 -13.92
CA LEU A 225 -10.41 -9.12 -15.26
C LEU A 225 -9.40 -10.17 -15.70
N ILE A 226 -8.10 -9.93 -15.50
CA ILE A 226 -7.04 -10.89 -15.82
C ILE A 226 -7.22 -12.17 -15.01
N ALA A 227 -7.66 -12.05 -13.75
CA ALA A 227 -8.01 -13.17 -12.88
C ALA A 227 -9.40 -13.78 -13.19
N ALA A 228 -10.02 -13.40 -14.31
CA ALA A 228 -11.33 -13.86 -14.76
C ALA A 228 -12.45 -13.73 -13.71
N LYS A 229 -12.37 -12.70 -12.86
CA LYS A 229 -13.43 -12.42 -11.89
C LYS A 229 -14.67 -11.92 -12.61
N SER A 230 -15.82 -12.46 -12.23
CA SER A 230 -17.14 -11.97 -12.64
C SER A 230 -17.57 -10.80 -11.75
N PRO A 231 -18.61 -10.05 -12.13
CA PRO A 231 -19.24 -9.08 -11.23
C PRO A 231 -19.69 -9.72 -9.90
N GLU A 232 -20.20 -10.95 -9.93
CA GLU A 232 -20.56 -11.71 -8.73
C GLU A 232 -19.33 -11.98 -7.84
N ASP A 233 -18.21 -12.42 -8.41
CA ASP A 233 -16.98 -12.63 -7.64
C ASP A 233 -16.51 -11.35 -6.96
N VAL A 234 -16.51 -10.23 -7.69
CA VAL A 234 -16.09 -8.93 -7.12
C VAL A 234 -17.06 -8.45 -6.06
N LEU A 235 -18.36 -8.76 -6.17
CA LEU A 235 -19.33 -8.45 -5.13
C LEU A 235 -18.97 -9.14 -3.81
N MET A 236 -18.63 -10.43 -3.88
CA MET A 236 -18.17 -11.22 -2.74
C MET A 236 -16.81 -10.76 -2.21
N LEU A 237 -15.85 -10.46 -3.08
CA LEU A 237 -14.51 -9.96 -2.70
C LEU A 237 -14.59 -8.63 -1.95
N LEU A 238 -15.54 -7.77 -2.33
CA LEU A 238 -15.80 -6.50 -1.66
C LEU A 238 -16.70 -6.62 -0.42
N LYS A 239 -17.15 -7.85 -0.09
CA LYS A 239 -18.06 -8.14 1.03
C LYS A 239 -19.27 -7.22 1.04
N LEU A 240 -19.83 -6.98 -0.15
CA LEU A 240 -21.10 -6.30 -0.25
C LEU A 240 -22.17 -7.30 0.14
N ASP A 241 -22.89 -7.03 1.22
CA ASP A 241 -24.06 -7.80 1.67
C ASP A 241 -25.35 -7.03 1.34
N LEU A 242 -26.51 -7.71 1.35
CA LEU A 242 -27.81 -7.06 1.12
C LEU A 242 -28.13 -5.99 2.16
N ASP A 243 -27.74 -6.21 3.42
CA ASP A 243 -27.97 -5.24 4.48
C ASP A 243 -27.12 -3.98 4.25
N GLY A 244 -27.79 -2.83 4.11
CA GLY A 244 -27.14 -1.57 3.79
C GLY A 244 -26.53 -1.48 2.38
N LEU A 245 -26.76 -2.43 1.47
CA LEU A 245 -26.16 -2.48 0.13
C LEU A 245 -26.29 -1.14 -0.62
N LEU A 246 -27.52 -0.59 -0.65
CA LEU A 246 -27.83 0.62 -1.41
C LEU A 246 -27.26 1.90 -0.80
N THR A 247 -26.84 1.82 0.47
CA THR A 247 -26.14 2.91 1.17
C THR A 247 -24.64 2.70 1.23
N ASN A 248 -24.13 1.53 0.85
CA ASN A 248 -22.72 1.22 0.91
C ASN A 248 -21.97 1.91 -0.26
N PRO A 249 -21.02 2.81 0.01
CA PRO A 249 -20.30 3.52 -1.05
C PRO A 249 -19.51 2.59 -1.98
N MET A 250 -19.14 1.40 -1.53
CA MET A 250 -18.45 0.40 -2.35
C MET A 250 -19.33 -0.18 -3.47
N LEU A 251 -20.66 -0.03 -3.39
CA LEU A 251 -21.56 -0.37 -4.49
C LEU A 251 -21.23 0.43 -5.77
N ASN A 252 -20.79 1.69 -5.64
CA ASN A 252 -20.35 2.50 -6.78
C ASN A 252 -19.06 1.96 -7.40
N THR A 253 -18.11 1.51 -6.56
CA THR A 253 -16.87 0.88 -7.04
C THR A 253 -17.17 -0.42 -7.78
N TRP A 254 -18.07 -1.26 -7.23
CA TRP A 254 -18.54 -2.48 -7.89
C TRP A 254 -19.27 -2.19 -9.22
N THR A 255 -20.14 -1.16 -9.25
CA THR A 255 -20.88 -0.76 -10.46
C THR A 255 -19.92 -0.33 -11.58
N LYS A 256 -18.89 0.44 -11.25
CA LYS A 256 -17.84 0.82 -12.22
C LYS A 256 -17.07 -0.39 -12.74
N TYR A 257 -16.81 -1.37 -11.88
CA TYR A 257 -16.21 -2.61 -12.32
C TYR A 257 -17.14 -3.38 -13.28
N LEU A 258 -18.43 -3.49 -12.98
CA LEU A 258 -19.43 -4.09 -13.86
C LEU A 258 -19.46 -3.42 -15.25
N ASP A 259 -19.38 -2.09 -15.30
CA ASP A 259 -19.30 -1.36 -16.57
C ASP A 259 -18.05 -1.75 -17.37
N VAL A 260 -16.89 -1.79 -16.72
CA VAL A 260 -15.62 -2.20 -17.33
C VAL A 260 -15.68 -3.66 -17.80
N PHE A 261 -16.24 -4.55 -16.99
CA PHE A 261 -16.46 -5.95 -17.32
C PHE A 261 -17.33 -6.10 -18.57
N ASN A 262 -18.45 -5.39 -18.64
CA ASN A 262 -19.37 -5.42 -19.78
C ASN A 262 -18.76 -4.87 -21.07
N VAL A 263 -17.89 -3.86 -20.98
CA VAL A 263 -17.15 -3.34 -22.13
C VAL A 263 -16.13 -4.36 -22.65
N ARG A 264 -15.44 -5.06 -21.73
CA ARG A 264 -14.41 -6.04 -22.09
C ARG A 264 -14.98 -7.42 -22.48
N ASN A 265 -16.20 -7.74 -22.06
CA ASN A 265 -16.86 -9.02 -22.32
C ASN A 265 -18.24 -8.81 -22.99
N PRO A 266 -18.27 -8.31 -24.25
CA PRO A 266 -19.52 -7.90 -24.90
C PRO A 266 -20.53 -9.04 -25.10
N THR A 267 -20.08 -10.30 -25.15
CA THR A 267 -20.93 -11.49 -25.29
C THR A 267 -21.54 -11.97 -23.98
N SER A 268 -20.98 -11.54 -22.85
CA SER A 268 -21.36 -11.98 -21.51
C SER A 268 -21.78 -10.78 -20.66
N ARG A 269 -22.43 -9.79 -21.29
CA ARG A 269 -22.86 -8.58 -20.60
C ARG A 269 -23.95 -8.90 -19.60
N GLU A 270 -23.88 -8.24 -18.46
CA GLU A 270 -24.82 -8.40 -17.36
C GLU A 270 -25.29 -7.03 -16.88
N SER A 271 -26.57 -6.91 -16.61
CA SER A 271 -27.12 -5.78 -15.86
C SER A 271 -26.80 -5.93 -14.37
N MET A 272 -26.84 -4.82 -13.64
CA MET A 272 -26.67 -4.82 -12.18
C MET A 272 -27.64 -5.81 -11.51
N ILE A 273 -28.89 -5.84 -11.95
CA ILE A 273 -29.89 -6.73 -11.35
C ILE A 273 -29.62 -8.20 -11.65
N GLU A 274 -29.12 -8.53 -12.84
CA GLU A 274 -28.74 -9.91 -13.16
C GLU A 274 -27.60 -10.40 -12.29
N ALA A 275 -26.57 -9.57 -12.08
CA ALA A 275 -25.46 -9.91 -11.20
C ALA A 275 -25.92 -10.05 -9.73
N LEU A 276 -26.77 -9.15 -9.24
CA LEU A 276 -27.34 -9.25 -7.89
C LEU A 276 -28.21 -10.50 -7.70
N THR A 277 -29.03 -10.88 -8.69
CA THR A 277 -29.87 -12.10 -8.64
C THR A 277 -29.04 -13.39 -8.69
N LYS A 278 -27.79 -13.36 -9.19
CA LYS A 278 -26.90 -14.53 -9.12
C LYS A 278 -26.35 -14.74 -7.72
N THR A 279 -25.98 -13.66 -7.04
CA THR A 279 -25.41 -13.72 -5.70
C THR A 279 -26.47 -13.88 -4.61
N TYR A 280 -27.63 -13.24 -4.77
CA TYR A 280 -28.70 -13.18 -3.78
C TYR A 280 -29.98 -13.82 -4.29
N THR A 281 -30.74 -14.44 -3.38
CA THR A 281 -32.05 -14.98 -3.74
C THR A 281 -32.99 -13.86 -4.18
N ASP A 282 -33.85 -14.14 -5.16
CA ASP A 282 -34.84 -13.16 -5.64
C ASP A 282 -35.73 -12.65 -4.48
N GLU A 283 -36.11 -13.52 -3.55
CA GLU A 283 -36.89 -13.16 -2.35
C GLU A 283 -36.16 -12.13 -1.48
N ALA A 284 -34.90 -12.40 -1.11
CA ALA A 284 -34.13 -11.52 -0.24
C ALA A 284 -33.82 -10.18 -0.94
N LEU A 285 -33.50 -10.23 -2.24
CA LEU A 285 -33.24 -9.04 -3.04
C LEU A 285 -34.49 -8.16 -3.18
N THR A 286 -35.67 -8.74 -3.46
CA THR A 286 -36.92 -7.98 -3.51
C THR A 286 -37.27 -7.39 -2.14
N THR A 287 -37.09 -8.16 -1.06
CA THR A 287 -37.34 -7.69 0.30
C THR A 287 -36.50 -6.45 0.63
N MET A 288 -35.20 -6.50 0.34
CA MET A 288 -34.28 -5.39 0.52
C MET A 288 -34.69 -4.17 -0.33
N ILE A 289 -35.01 -4.38 -1.61
CA ILE A 289 -35.47 -3.31 -2.50
C ILE A 289 -36.71 -2.63 -1.97
N MET A 290 -37.71 -3.38 -1.51
CA MET A 290 -38.94 -2.80 -0.96
C MET A 290 -38.68 -1.99 0.31
N ALA A 291 -37.87 -2.51 1.24
CA ALA A 291 -37.49 -1.78 2.43
C ALA A 291 -36.81 -0.45 2.08
N ALA A 292 -35.89 -0.48 1.11
CA ALA A 292 -35.16 0.70 0.64
C ALA A 292 -36.04 1.72 -0.12
N LYS A 293 -37.24 1.35 -0.55
CA LYS A 293 -38.22 2.32 -1.09
C LYS A 293 -38.83 3.22 -0.01
N GLY A 294 -38.80 2.79 1.25
CA GLY A 294 -39.28 3.58 2.39
C GLY A 294 -38.29 4.64 2.88
N ASP A 295 -37.00 4.52 2.53
CA ASP A 295 -35.97 5.49 2.92
C ASP A 295 -35.79 6.57 1.83
N GLN A 296 -35.81 7.84 2.24
CA GLN A 296 -35.76 8.98 1.33
C GLN A 296 -34.50 9.02 0.46
N LYS A 297 -33.35 8.55 0.98
CA LYS A 297 -32.07 8.57 0.25
C LYS A 297 -31.99 7.45 -0.79
N THR A 298 -32.58 6.30 -0.50
CA THR A 298 -32.53 5.13 -1.40
C THR A 298 -33.76 4.96 -2.28
N ALA A 299 -34.88 5.66 -2.01
CA ALA A 299 -36.18 5.40 -2.64
C ALA A 299 -36.15 5.42 -4.18
N LYS A 300 -35.46 6.40 -4.77
CA LYS A 300 -35.33 6.51 -6.23
C LYS A 300 -34.57 5.31 -6.79
N PHE A 301 -33.38 5.02 -6.24
CA PHE A 301 -32.53 3.93 -6.69
C PHE A 301 -33.22 2.57 -6.53
N ALA A 302 -33.89 2.36 -5.39
CA ALA A 302 -34.66 1.15 -5.13
C ALA A 302 -35.85 0.99 -6.11
N THR A 303 -36.51 2.08 -6.50
CA THR A 303 -37.59 2.05 -7.51
C THR A 303 -37.06 1.68 -8.90
N ASP A 304 -35.91 2.22 -9.29
CA ASP A 304 -35.25 1.87 -10.55
C ASP A 304 -34.80 0.40 -10.54
N LEU A 305 -34.26 -0.07 -9.41
CA LEU A 305 -33.84 -1.46 -9.23
C LEU A 305 -35.01 -2.45 -9.23
N GLN A 306 -36.15 -2.09 -8.61
CA GLN A 306 -37.40 -2.87 -8.69
C GLN A 306 -37.88 -2.99 -10.14
N SER A 307 -37.82 -1.89 -10.90
CA SER A 307 -38.20 -1.88 -12.31
C SER A 307 -37.27 -2.77 -13.15
N ALA A 308 -35.96 -2.76 -12.85
CA ALA A 308 -34.99 -3.65 -13.47
C ALA A 308 -35.26 -5.11 -13.13
N GLN A 309 -35.62 -5.43 -11.88
CA GLN A 309 -35.98 -6.78 -11.43
C GLN A 309 -37.17 -7.35 -12.22
N LEU A 310 -38.24 -6.57 -12.36
CA LEU A 310 -39.41 -6.97 -13.15
C LEU A 310 -39.03 -7.23 -14.62
N LYS A 311 -38.22 -6.35 -15.22
CA LYS A 311 -37.73 -6.52 -16.61
C LYS A 311 -36.86 -7.76 -16.77
N ASN A 312 -36.00 -8.05 -15.80
CA ASN A 312 -35.14 -9.24 -15.78
C ASN A 312 -35.97 -10.54 -15.68
N TRP A 313 -36.96 -10.60 -14.78
CA TRP A 313 -37.87 -11.75 -14.74
C TRP A 313 -38.67 -11.89 -16.05
N LEU A 314 -39.06 -10.77 -16.67
CA LEU A 314 -39.83 -10.77 -17.92
C LEU A 314 -39.00 -11.20 -19.13
N SER A 315 -37.70 -10.85 -19.19
CA SER A 315 -36.80 -11.28 -20.26
C SER A 315 -36.51 -12.77 -20.18
N LYS A 316 -36.44 -13.33 -18.96
CA LYS A 316 -36.24 -14.77 -18.71
C LYS A 316 -37.55 -15.58 -18.72
N ALA A 317 -38.68 -14.93 -19.01
CA ALA A 317 -40.01 -15.54 -19.02
C ALA A 317 -40.33 -16.36 -17.74
N VAL A 318 -39.90 -15.85 -16.57
CA VAL A 318 -40.14 -16.50 -15.28
C VAL A 318 -41.64 -16.75 -15.09
N ASP A 319 -42.01 -17.98 -14.72
CA ASP A 319 -43.41 -18.34 -14.58
C ASP A 319 -44.11 -17.48 -13.49
N GLN A 320 -45.33 -17.02 -13.79
CA GLN A 320 -46.09 -16.15 -12.89
C GLN A 320 -46.37 -16.80 -11.53
N ARG A 321 -46.46 -18.14 -11.47
CA ARG A 321 -46.64 -18.88 -10.21
C ARG A 321 -45.34 -18.98 -9.42
N THR A 322 -44.19 -19.01 -10.09
CA THR A 322 -42.89 -18.90 -9.41
C THR A 322 -42.77 -17.55 -8.73
N VAL A 323 -43.04 -16.45 -9.45
CA VAL A 323 -43.03 -15.09 -8.85
C VAL A 323 -44.07 -14.96 -7.74
N PHE A 324 -45.23 -15.60 -7.87
CA PHE A 324 -46.24 -15.63 -6.80
C PHE A 324 -45.76 -16.36 -5.54
N LYS A 325 -45.07 -17.51 -5.70
CA LYS A 325 -44.55 -18.32 -4.60
C LYS A 325 -43.40 -17.65 -3.85
N LEU A 326 -42.60 -16.80 -4.51
CA LEU A 326 -41.47 -16.09 -3.91
C LEU A 326 -41.86 -15.26 -2.67
N PHE A 327 -43.11 -14.83 -2.55
CA PHE A 327 -43.53 -13.90 -1.50
C PHE A 327 -44.56 -14.48 -0.54
N ASP A 328 -44.73 -15.81 -0.54
CA ASP A 328 -45.80 -16.54 0.16
C ASP A 328 -47.12 -15.75 0.16
N VAL A 329 -47.51 -15.21 -1.01
CA VAL A 329 -48.70 -14.36 -1.10
C VAL A 329 -49.90 -15.27 -0.89
N LYS A 330 -50.30 -15.50 0.36
CA LYS A 330 -51.59 -16.10 0.65
C LYS A 330 -52.61 -15.19 -0.04
N LYS A 331 -53.47 -15.79 -0.88
CA LYS A 331 -54.47 -15.07 -1.70
C LYS A 331 -55.32 -14.06 -0.91
N THR A 332 -55.34 -14.16 0.41
CA THR A 332 -56.22 -13.46 1.35
C THR A 332 -55.63 -12.21 2.01
N ASP A 333 -54.32 -11.92 1.93
CA ASP A 333 -53.77 -10.69 2.54
C ASP A 333 -53.78 -9.54 1.52
N ALA A 334 -54.79 -8.67 1.62
CA ALA A 334 -54.89 -7.45 0.82
C ALA A 334 -53.74 -6.47 1.12
N ASP A 335 -53.17 -6.55 2.32
CA ASP A 335 -52.12 -5.64 2.83
C ASP A 335 -50.70 -6.14 2.54
N ASN A 336 -50.53 -7.27 1.84
CA ASN A 336 -49.20 -7.77 1.50
C ASN A 336 -48.52 -6.84 0.46
N PRO A 337 -47.40 -6.17 0.81
CA PRO A 337 -46.73 -5.20 -0.07
C PRO A 337 -46.18 -5.82 -1.37
N TYR A 338 -45.91 -7.13 -1.37
CA TYR A 338 -45.45 -7.88 -2.55
C TYR A 338 -46.57 -8.15 -3.56
N ARG A 339 -47.84 -8.07 -3.15
CA ARG A 339 -49.00 -8.29 -4.05
C ARG A 339 -49.02 -7.29 -5.20
N ALA A 340 -48.66 -6.03 -4.94
CA ALA A 340 -48.60 -5.00 -5.97
C ALA A 340 -47.52 -5.31 -7.04
N ILE A 341 -46.35 -5.81 -6.60
CA ILE A 341 -45.25 -6.21 -7.48
C ILE A 341 -45.69 -7.38 -8.36
N TRP A 342 -46.31 -8.41 -7.77
CA TRP A 342 -46.82 -9.56 -8.51
C TRP A 342 -47.90 -9.16 -9.54
N LEU A 343 -48.88 -8.33 -9.16
CA LEU A 343 -49.92 -7.85 -10.06
C LEU A 343 -49.34 -7.07 -11.24
N GLN A 344 -48.33 -6.24 -11.00
CA GLN A 344 -47.61 -5.52 -12.05
C GLN A 344 -46.89 -6.49 -12.98
N TYR A 345 -46.17 -7.48 -12.43
CA TYR A 345 -45.48 -8.50 -13.23
C TYR A 345 -46.43 -9.30 -14.13
N VAL A 346 -47.56 -9.76 -13.58
CA VAL A 346 -48.58 -10.52 -14.34
C VAL A 346 -49.13 -9.70 -15.51
N ARG A 347 -49.41 -8.41 -15.28
CA ARG A 347 -49.87 -7.49 -16.34
C ARG A 347 -48.84 -7.41 -17.47
N ASP A 348 -47.57 -7.15 -17.12
CA ASP A 348 -46.49 -6.98 -18.09
C ASP A 348 -46.17 -8.30 -18.83
N TYR A 349 -46.25 -9.43 -18.13
CA TYR A 349 -46.08 -10.76 -18.70
C TYR A 349 -47.16 -11.08 -19.74
N ASN A 350 -48.44 -10.86 -19.37
CA ASN A 350 -49.56 -11.13 -20.27
C ASN A 350 -49.48 -10.25 -21.52
N GLN A 351 -49.16 -8.96 -21.34
CA GLN A 351 -49.01 -8.02 -22.45
C GLN A 351 -47.92 -8.48 -23.44
N LYS A 352 -46.77 -8.93 -22.93
CA LYS A 352 -45.63 -9.31 -23.78
C LYS A 352 -45.81 -10.69 -24.44
N TRP A 353 -46.29 -11.68 -23.69
CA TRP A 353 -46.18 -13.10 -24.08
C TRP A 353 -47.52 -13.78 -24.38
N VAL A 354 -48.66 -13.22 -23.96
CA VAL A 354 -49.98 -13.86 -24.10
C VAL A 354 -50.82 -13.16 -25.17
N THR A 355 -50.92 -11.83 -25.17
CA THR A 355 -51.75 -11.07 -26.15
C THR A 355 -51.15 -10.98 -27.56
N ASN A 356 -49.87 -11.31 -27.75
CA ASN A 356 -49.22 -11.33 -29.07
C ASN A 356 -49.29 -12.71 -29.77
N LYS A 357 -50.13 -13.64 -29.29
CA LYS A 357 -50.32 -14.99 -29.85
C LYS A 357 -51.67 -15.20 -30.54
N THR A 358 -52.44 -14.14 -30.75
CA THR A 358 -53.69 -14.09 -31.52
C THR A 358 -53.48 -13.21 -32.72
#